data_AF-A0A8H6X4I6-F1
#
_entry.id   AF-A0A8H6X4I6-F1
#
_cell.length_a   1.000
_cell.length_b   1.000
_cell.length_c   1.000
_cell.angle_alpha   90.00
_cell.angle_beta   90.00
_cell.angle_gamma   90.00
#
_symmetry.space_group_name_H-M   'P 1'
#
loop_
_entity.id
_entity.type
_entity.pdbx_description
1 polymer ?
#
loop_
_entity_poly.entity_id
_entity_poly.type
_entity_poly.pdbx_seq_one_letter_code
_entity_poly.pdbx_strand_id
1 'polypeptide(L)'
;MRIVRFSIIAVPWGELANSLRLASANSGGSNSCITRSGEACRVRFNLLRKKYKADEARSLQQTGTDEEVDEFIKLLGELCALVDAKNLPGTKAAKQKTALEGRAGRELRDASMMGLVRGDGLLDVTSLEGATVRERQGQHAKQDHERHVQQLAALNKLADAMQGVNDNICSLREEQEKTNQMLRQQELDRREEQIRRREAELGI
;
A
#
# COMPACT_ATOMS: atom_id res chain seq x y z
N MET A 1 -36.26 2.39 21.58
CA MET A 1 -35.33 2.83 22.64
C MET A 1 -34.33 3.83 22.06
N ARG A 2 -34.40 5.11 22.43
CA ARG A 2 -33.45 6.15 21.99
C ARG A 2 -32.32 6.23 23.01
N ILE A 3 -31.10 5.95 22.58
CA ILE A 3 -29.89 6.12 23.39
C ILE A 3 -29.63 7.62 23.50
N VAL A 4 -29.90 8.19 24.67
CA VAL A 4 -29.56 9.58 24.98
C VAL A 4 -28.05 9.62 25.21
N ARG A 5 -27.30 10.17 24.26
CA ARG A 5 -25.88 10.47 24.46
C ARG A 5 -25.78 11.58 25.52
N PHE A 6 -25.37 11.23 26.72
CA PHE A 6 -24.92 12.21 27.71
C PHE A 6 -23.72 12.95 27.12
N SER A 7 -23.97 14.17 26.63
CA SER A 7 -22.91 15.08 26.25
C SER A 7 -22.18 15.46 27.54
N ILE A 8 -20.93 15.03 27.65
CA ILE A 8 -20.04 15.46 28.73
C ILE A 8 -20.00 16.99 28.66
N ILE A 9 -20.61 17.64 29.65
CA ILE A 9 -20.67 19.09 29.76
C ILE A 9 -19.22 19.57 29.84
N ALA A 10 -18.71 20.11 28.73
CA ALA A 10 -17.39 20.70 28.68
C ALA A 10 -17.43 21.95 29.56
N VAL A 11 -16.92 21.84 30.79
CA VAL A 11 -16.87 22.98 31.71
C VAL A 11 -16.01 24.07 31.08
N PRO A 12 -16.56 25.27 30.84
CA PRO A 12 -15.82 26.37 30.25
C PRO A 12 -14.86 26.96 31.30
N TRP A 13 -13.64 26.43 31.37
CA TRP A 13 -12.60 26.85 32.34
C TRP A 13 -12.27 28.35 32.30
N GLY A 14 -12.57 29.04 31.20
CA GLY A 14 -12.45 30.49 31.09
C GLY A 14 -13.42 31.24 32.01
N GLU A 15 -14.65 30.75 32.16
CA GLU A 15 -15.64 31.34 33.07
C GLU A 15 -15.22 31.18 34.53
N LEU A 16 -14.70 30.00 34.88
CA LEU A 16 -14.15 29.75 36.22
C LEU A 16 -13.00 30.70 36.56
N ALA A 17 -12.08 30.92 35.62
CA ALA A 17 -10.95 31.83 35.82
C ALA A 17 -11.42 33.28 36.02
N ASN A 18 -12.45 33.72 35.29
CA ASN A 18 -13.04 35.05 35.43
C ASN A 18 -13.76 35.20 36.77
N SER A 19 -14.56 34.21 37.18
CA SER A 19 -15.25 34.21 38.47
C SER A 19 -14.27 34.24 39.65
N LEU A 20 -13.17 33.48 39.57
CA LEU A 20 -12.11 33.52 40.60
C LEU A 20 -11.43 34.89 40.68
N ARG A 21 -11.19 35.53 39.53
CA ARG A 21 -10.63 36.87 39.47
C ARG A 21 -11.57 37.88 40.15
N LEU A 22 -12.86 37.87 39.80
CA LEU A 22 -13.88 38.74 40.38
C LEU A 22 -14.03 38.50 41.88
N ALA A 23 -14.10 37.24 42.32
CA ALA A 23 -14.19 36.90 43.74
C ALA A 23 -12.95 37.35 44.52
N SER A 24 -11.75 37.20 43.94
CA SER A 24 -10.50 37.65 44.56
C SER A 24 -10.38 39.17 44.65
N ALA A 25 -10.95 39.90 43.70
CA ALA A 25 -11.00 41.36 43.73
C ALA A 25 -11.98 41.88 44.79
N ASN A 26 -13.10 41.17 44.98
CA ASN A 26 -14.14 41.55 45.95
C ASN A 26 -13.81 41.19 47.40
N SER A 27 -12.86 40.28 47.64
CA SER A 27 -12.51 39.80 48.99
C SER A 27 -11.47 40.68 49.72
N GLY A 28 -11.19 41.89 49.22
CA GLY A 28 -10.66 43.00 50.02
C GLY A 28 -9.17 42.99 50.37
N GLY A 29 -8.37 42.07 49.83
CA GLY A 29 -6.91 42.11 49.98
C GLY A 29 -6.26 42.87 48.82
N SER A 30 -5.69 44.05 49.07
CA SER A 30 -5.09 44.93 48.03
C SER A 30 -3.96 44.29 47.21
N ASN A 31 -3.47 43.11 47.60
CA ASN A 31 -2.32 42.43 46.99
C ASN A 31 -2.58 41.02 46.43
N SER A 32 -3.83 40.54 46.32
CA SER A 32 -4.07 39.15 45.86
C SER A 32 -5.17 39.01 44.82
N CYS A 33 -5.06 39.70 43.70
CA CYS A 33 -5.87 39.36 42.53
C CYS A 33 -5.34 38.07 41.88
N ILE A 34 -6.20 37.05 41.76
CA ILE A 34 -5.82 35.78 41.16
C ILE A 34 -5.91 35.91 39.62
N THR A 35 -4.78 36.23 38.99
CA THR A 35 -4.67 36.29 37.52
C THR A 35 -4.22 34.95 36.94
N ARG A 36 -5.09 33.94 36.95
CA ARG A 36 -4.82 32.63 36.33
C ARG A 36 -5.58 32.49 35.01
N SER A 37 -5.01 31.72 34.07
CA SER A 37 -5.68 31.33 32.83
C SER A 37 -6.59 30.12 33.06
N GLY A 38 -7.59 29.92 32.20
CA GLY A 38 -8.48 28.76 32.27
C GLY A 38 -7.73 27.42 32.23
N GLU A 39 -6.66 27.32 31.43
CA GLU A 39 -5.83 26.11 31.39
C GLU A 39 -5.08 25.88 32.72
N ALA A 40 -4.59 26.93 33.36
CA ALA A 40 -3.96 26.80 34.68
C ALA A 40 -4.98 26.34 35.75
N CYS A 41 -6.22 26.83 35.67
CA CYS A 41 -7.32 26.35 36.51
C CYS A 41 -7.63 24.87 36.25
N ARG A 42 -7.68 24.44 34.98
CA ARG A 42 -7.89 23.04 34.60
C ARG A 42 -6.80 22.12 35.15
N VAL A 43 -5.53 22.49 34.96
CA VAL A 43 -4.37 21.71 35.45
C VAL A 43 -4.42 21.62 36.98
N ARG A 44 -4.66 22.74 37.68
CA ARG A 44 -4.72 22.76 39.14
C ARG A 44 -5.90 21.96 39.67
N PHE A 45 -7.06 22.04 39.04
CA PHE A 45 -8.24 21.24 39.38
C PHE A 45 -7.97 19.75 39.23
N ASN A 46 -7.35 19.33 38.12
CA ASN A 46 -6.96 17.93 37.93
C ASN A 46 -5.98 17.45 39.00
N LEU A 47 -5.06 18.31 39.44
CA LEU A 47 -4.14 18.00 40.52
C LEU A 47 -4.83 17.88 41.88
N LEU A 48 -5.76 18.78 42.19
CA LEU A 48 -6.60 18.71 43.40
C LEU A 48 -7.46 17.45 43.39
N ARG A 49 -8.07 17.10 42.25
CA ARG A 49 -8.84 15.87 42.08
C ARG A 49 -7.99 14.63 42.32
N LYS A 50 -6.76 14.60 41.83
CA LYS A 50 -5.82 13.50 42.07
C LYS A 50 -5.47 13.37 43.56
N LYS A 51 -5.20 14.49 44.24
CA LYS A 51 -4.92 14.50 45.68
C LYS A 51 -6.13 14.04 46.49
N TYR A 52 -7.31 14.58 46.21
CA TYR A 52 -8.54 14.17 46.87
C TYR A 52 -8.80 12.67 46.73
N LYS A 53 -8.63 12.10 45.54
CA LYS A 53 -8.75 10.65 45.33
C LYS A 53 -7.70 9.83 46.10
N ALA A 54 -6.48 10.35 46.24
CA ALA A 54 -5.44 9.68 47.01
C ALA A 54 -5.71 9.75 48.52
N ASP A 55 -6.26 10.87 49.01
CA ASP A 55 -6.64 11.06 50.40
C ASP A 55 -7.90 10.26 50.76
N GLU A 56 -8.87 10.17 49.84
CA GLU A 56 -10.06 9.30 49.95
C GLU A 56 -9.66 7.83 49.97
N ALA A 57 -8.78 7.39 49.06
CA ALA A 57 -8.23 6.03 49.08
C ALA A 57 -7.47 5.74 50.39
N ARG A 58 -6.71 6.71 50.91
CA ARG A 58 -6.03 6.58 52.21
C ARG A 58 -7.01 6.53 53.38
N SER A 59 -8.08 7.32 53.33
CA SER A 59 -9.15 7.30 54.34
C SER A 59 -9.89 5.97 54.33
N LEU A 60 -10.20 5.43 53.14
CA LEU A 60 -10.83 4.13 52.95
C LEU A 60 -9.93 2.98 53.46
N GLN A 61 -8.62 3.06 53.21
CA GLN A 61 -7.63 2.14 53.78
C GLN A 61 -7.58 2.21 55.32
N GLN A 62 -7.80 3.41 55.89
CA GLN A 62 -7.76 3.60 57.34
C GLN A 62 -9.06 3.16 58.03
N THR A 63 -10.19 3.10 57.31
CA THR A 63 -11.49 2.63 57.84
C THR A 63 -11.70 1.12 57.76
N GLY A 64 -10.77 0.36 57.17
CA GLY A 64 -10.81 -1.11 57.17
C GLY A 64 -11.87 -1.73 56.27
N THR A 65 -12.36 -1.00 55.26
CA THR A 65 -13.16 -1.53 54.16
C THR A 65 -12.23 -1.92 53.00
N ASP A 66 -11.40 -2.94 53.25
CA ASP A 66 -10.37 -3.39 52.30
C ASP A 66 -10.96 -3.90 50.98
N GLU A 67 -12.17 -4.46 50.97
CA GLU A 67 -12.76 -5.00 49.74
C GLU A 67 -13.08 -3.90 48.70
N GLU A 68 -13.59 -2.75 49.14
CA GLU A 68 -13.96 -1.64 48.24
C GLU A 68 -12.71 -0.93 47.69
N VAL A 69 -11.63 -0.87 48.48
CA VAL A 69 -10.36 -0.28 48.08
C VAL A 69 -9.66 -1.14 47.03
N ASP A 70 -9.60 -2.44 47.23
CA ASP A 70 -8.97 -3.37 46.30
C ASP A 70 -9.74 -3.42 44.98
N GLU A 71 -11.07 -3.43 45.03
CA GLU A 71 -11.91 -3.38 43.84
C GLU A 71 -11.72 -2.05 43.08
N PHE A 72 -11.62 -0.93 43.78
CA PHE A 72 -11.36 0.38 43.17
C PHE A 72 -9.96 0.48 42.54
N ILE A 73 -8.92 -0.02 43.21
CA ILE A 73 -7.55 -0.08 42.68
C ILE A 73 -7.51 -0.95 41.43
N LYS A 74 -8.20 -2.09 41.44
CA LYS A 74 -8.32 -2.99 40.29
C LYS A 74 -9.01 -2.29 39.11
N LEU A 75 -10.15 -1.64 39.35
CA LEU A 75 -10.90 -0.88 38.33
C LEU A 75 -10.07 0.26 37.74
N LEU A 76 -9.32 1.00 38.57
CA LEU A 76 -8.42 2.05 38.09
C LEU A 76 -7.24 1.48 37.30
N GLY A 77 -6.69 0.34 37.72
CA GLY A 77 -5.65 -0.37 36.98
C GLY A 77 -6.12 -0.81 35.60
N GLU A 78 -7.31 -1.39 35.52
CA GLU A 78 -7.95 -1.80 34.26
C GLU A 78 -8.21 -0.59 33.32
N LEU A 79 -8.69 0.53 33.88
CA LEU A 79 -8.90 1.76 33.12
C LEU A 79 -7.59 2.36 32.59
N CYS A 80 -6.53 2.38 33.39
CA CYS A 80 -5.21 2.83 32.96
C CYS A 80 -4.65 1.92 31.86
N ALA A 81 -4.75 0.59 32.02
CA ALA A 81 -4.32 -0.37 31.00
C ALA A 81 -5.09 -0.18 29.67
N LEU A 82 -6.38 0.11 29.71
CA LEU A 82 -7.19 0.43 28.53
C LEU A 82 -6.77 1.74 27.85
N VAL A 83 -6.40 2.76 28.63
CA VAL A 83 -5.90 4.04 28.11
C VAL A 83 -4.52 3.86 27.49
N ASP A 84 -3.63 3.12 28.12
CA ASP A 84 -2.29 2.82 27.60
C ASP A 84 -2.36 1.93 26.35
N ALA A 85 -3.25 0.93 26.33
CA ALA A 85 -3.59 0.14 25.14
C ALA A 85 -4.06 1.02 23.97
N LYS A 86 -4.84 2.06 24.25
CA LYS A 86 -5.29 3.04 23.24
C LYS A 86 -4.21 4.02 22.80
N ASN A 87 -3.24 4.32 23.67
CA ASN A 87 -2.17 5.28 23.45
C ASN A 87 -0.88 4.64 22.91
N LEU A 88 -0.83 3.32 22.75
CA LEU A 88 0.31 2.64 22.14
C LEU A 88 0.69 3.30 20.80
N PRO A 89 1.98 3.63 20.59
CA PRO A 89 2.45 4.34 19.40
C PRO A 89 2.21 3.58 18.09
N GLY A 90 1.99 2.26 18.15
CA GLY A 90 1.58 1.45 17.01
C GLY A 90 0.15 1.73 16.51
N THR A 91 -0.73 2.31 17.32
CA THR A 91 -2.13 2.51 16.94
C THR A 91 -2.33 3.66 15.96
N LYS A 92 -1.49 4.70 15.95
CA LYS A 92 -1.64 5.82 15.00
C LYS A 92 -1.24 5.41 13.59
N ALA A 93 -0.09 4.75 13.45
CA ALA A 93 0.36 4.21 12.16
C ALA A 93 -0.59 3.11 11.66
N ALA A 94 -1.02 2.20 12.55
CA ALA A 94 -2.01 1.19 12.19
C ALA A 94 -3.35 1.82 11.78
N LYS A 95 -3.87 2.80 12.51
CA LYS A 95 -5.11 3.52 12.14
C LYS A 95 -4.97 4.28 10.83
N GLN A 96 -3.81 4.90 10.57
CA GLN A 96 -3.53 5.56 9.29
C GLN A 96 -3.50 4.55 8.14
N LYS A 97 -2.84 3.40 8.32
CA LYS A 97 -2.85 2.30 7.36
C LYS A 97 -4.27 1.82 7.09
N THR A 98 -5.06 1.51 8.13
CA THR A 98 -6.46 1.08 7.98
C THR A 98 -7.34 2.15 7.31
N ALA A 99 -7.10 3.43 7.60
CA ALA A 99 -7.82 4.53 6.95
C ALA A 99 -7.47 4.65 5.46
N LEU A 100 -6.20 4.50 5.10
CA LEU A 100 -5.70 4.52 3.72
C LEU A 100 -6.20 3.31 2.94
N GLU A 101 -6.15 2.10 3.50
CA GLU A 101 -6.73 0.89 2.91
C GLU A 101 -8.23 1.03 2.70
N GLY A 102 -8.94 1.56 3.69
CA GLY A 102 -10.38 1.81 3.59
C GLY A 102 -10.72 2.86 2.52
N ARG A 103 -9.83 3.83 2.28
CA ARG A 103 -9.97 4.81 1.20
C ARG A 103 -9.70 4.16 -0.16
N ALA A 104 -8.57 3.47 -0.33
CA ALA A 104 -8.25 2.78 -1.57
C ALA A 104 -9.32 1.74 -1.97
N GLY A 105 -9.86 1.00 -0.99
CA GLY A 105 -10.96 0.07 -1.24
C GLY A 105 -12.32 0.72 -1.56
N ARG A 106 -12.51 2.01 -1.24
CA ARG A 106 -13.65 2.78 -1.75
C ARG A 106 -13.40 3.25 -3.17
N GLU A 107 -12.23 3.81 -3.44
CA GLU A 107 -11.84 4.26 -4.78
C GLU A 107 -11.89 3.11 -5.81
N LEU A 108 -11.43 1.90 -5.44
CA LEU A 108 -11.55 0.71 -6.30
C LEU A 108 -13.00 0.29 -6.56
N ARG A 109 -13.88 0.40 -5.55
CA ARG A 109 -15.30 0.11 -5.71
C ARG A 109 -15.97 1.14 -6.61
N ASP A 110 -15.71 2.41 -6.38
CA ASP A 110 -16.25 3.51 -7.18
C ASP A 110 -15.76 3.41 -8.63
N ALA A 111 -14.47 3.12 -8.83
CA ALA A 111 -13.90 2.87 -10.14
C ALA A 111 -14.54 1.67 -10.85
N SER A 112 -14.75 0.57 -10.12
CA SER A 112 -15.44 -0.61 -10.68
C SER A 112 -16.87 -0.29 -11.10
N MET A 113 -17.57 0.56 -10.34
CA MET A 113 -18.94 1.00 -10.64
C MET A 113 -19.00 1.98 -11.81
N MET A 114 -17.97 2.80 -12.00
CA MET A 114 -17.86 3.76 -13.11
C MET A 114 -17.29 3.14 -14.40
N GLY A 115 -16.80 1.90 -14.35
CA GLY A 115 -16.26 1.18 -15.50
C GLY A 115 -14.77 1.45 -15.73
N LEU A 116 -14.40 2.00 -16.90
CA LEU A 116 -13.00 2.24 -17.28
C LEU A 116 -12.45 3.49 -16.58
N VAL A 117 -11.69 3.27 -15.50
CA VAL A 117 -10.95 4.32 -14.79
C VAL A 117 -9.45 4.15 -15.04
N ARG A 118 -8.75 5.26 -15.29
CA ARG A 118 -7.30 5.26 -15.46
C ARG A 118 -6.62 4.85 -14.15
N GLY A 119 -5.73 3.85 -14.22
CA GLY A 119 -5.00 3.33 -13.06
C GLY A 119 -4.21 4.41 -12.32
N ASP A 120 -3.74 5.43 -13.04
CA ASP A 120 -2.95 6.55 -12.55
C ASP A 120 -3.63 7.36 -11.42
N GLY A 121 -4.97 7.30 -11.33
CA GLY A 121 -5.77 8.04 -10.34
C GLY A 121 -6.13 7.27 -9.08
N LEU A 122 -5.77 5.98 -8.98
CA LEU A 122 -6.09 5.12 -7.84
C LEU A 122 -4.93 5.08 -6.86
N LEU A 123 -5.24 5.15 -5.56
CA LEU A 123 -4.24 4.97 -4.51
C LEU A 123 -3.67 3.54 -4.54
N ASP A 124 -2.38 3.42 -4.85
CA ASP A 124 -1.66 2.15 -4.79
C ASP A 124 -1.27 1.80 -3.35
N VAL A 125 -2.01 0.86 -2.77
CA VAL A 125 -1.80 0.35 -1.40
C VAL A 125 -0.43 -0.31 -1.24
N THR A 126 0.18 -0.82 -2.32
CA THR A 126 1.48 -1.53 -2.25
C THR A 126 2.67 -0.58 -2.06
N SER A 127 2.49 0.68 -2.47
CA SER A 127 3.49 1.76 -2.34
C SER A 127 3.53 2.39 -0.94
N LEU A 128 2.56 2.08 -0.08
CA LEU A 128 2.49 2.61 1.28
C LEU A 128 3.63 2.10 2.17
N GLU A 129 4.14 3.00 3.02
CA GLU A 129 5.14 2.70 4.02
C GLU A 129 4.52 1.80 5.12
N GLY A 130 5.00 0.56 5.23
CA GLY A 130 4.39 -0.47 6.09
C GLY A 130 3.46 -1.46 5.38
N ALA A 131 3.40 -1.43 4.04
CA ALA A 131 2.81 -2.53 3.26
C ALA A 131 3.59 -3.83 3.49
N THR A 132 2.87 -4.92 3.74
CA THR A 132 3.49 -6.24 3.98
C THR A 132 4.00 -6.84 2.68
N VAL A 133 5.02 -7.70 2.77
CA VAL A 133 5.58 -8.41 1.59
C VAL A 133 4.50 -9.19 0.84
N ARG A 134 3.54 -9.77 1.56
CA ARG A 134 2.39 -10.51 1.00
C ARG A 134 1.47 -9.60 0.16
N GLU A 135 1.22 -8.38 0.62
CA GLU A 135 0.40 -7.39 -0.10
C GLU A 135 1.07 -6.94 -1.41
N ARG A 136 2.40 -6.76 -1.40
CA ARG A 136 3.16 -6.42 -2.62
C ARG A 136 3.17 -7.56 -3.63
N GLN A 137 3.47 -8.78 -3.19
CA GLN A 137 3.55 -9.96 -4.07
C GLN A 137 2.22 -10.31 -4.75
N GLY A 138 1.09 -10.07 -4.07
CA GLY A 138 -0.25 -10.34 -4.62
C GLY A 138 -0.59 -9.50 -5.86
N GLN A 139 0.02 -8.31 -6.02
CA GLN A 139 -0.24 -7.45 -7.18
C GLN A 139 0.81 -7.61 -8.30
N HIS A 140 2.07 -7.86 -7.97
CA HIS A 140 3.13 -8.02 -8.98
C HIS A 140 3.00 -9.28 -9.84
N ALA A 141 2.35 -10.34 -9.36
CA ALA A 141 2.14 -11.57 -10.14
C ALA A 141 1.42 -11.33 -11.49
N LYS A 142 0.59 -10.28 -11.58
CA LYS A 142 -0.07 -9.89 -12.84
C LYS A 142 0.90 -9.22 -13.83
N GLN A 143 1.81 -8.38 -13.34
CA GLN A 143 2.83 -7.75 -14.19
C GLN A 143 3.81 -8.78 -14.75
N ASP A 144 4.19 -9.78 -13.96
CA ASP A 144 5.10 -10.83 -14.43
C ASP A 144 4.43 -11.70 -15.51
N HIS A 145 3.13 -11.97 -15.38
CA HIS A 145 2.38 -12.67 -16.43
C HIS A 145 2.31 -11.86 -17.73
N GLU A 146 2.03 -10.55 -17.67
CA GLU A 146 2.04 -9.69 -18.85
C GLU A 146 3.41 -9.62 -19.53
N ARG A 147 4.50 -9.52 -18.74
CA ARG A 147 5.87 -9.55 -19.26
C ARG A 147 6.19 -10.90 -19.93
N HIS A 148 5.76 -12.00 -19.32
CA HIS A 148 5.94 -13.34 -19.88
C HIS A 148 5.16 -13.51 -21.19
N VAL A 149 3.92 -13.02 -21.26
CA VAL A 149 3.11 -13.03 -22.49
C VAL A 149 3.76 -12.18 -23.59
N GLN A 150 4.32 -11.01 -23.25
CA GLN A 150 5.07 -10.18 -24.20
C GLN A 150 6.36 -10.86 -24.70
N GLN A 151 7.09 -11.56 -23.81
CA GLN A 151 8.26 -12.34 -24.20
C GLN A 151 7.91 -13.50 -25.12
N LEU A 152 6.83 -14.25 -24.83
CA LEU A 152 6.33 -15.31 -25.71
C LEU A 152 5.92 -14.77 -27.09
N ALA A 153 5.25 -13.62 -27.14
CA ALA A 153 4.88 -12.99 -28.40
C ALA A 153 6.11 -12.57 -29.22
N ALA A 154 7.19 -12.11 -28.57
CA ALA A 154 8.44 -11.79 -29.23
C ALA A 154 9.16 -13.05 -29.76
N LEU A 155 9.16 -14.14 -28.99
CA LEU A 155 9.72 -15.43 -29.42
C LEU A 155 8.99 -16.02 -30.63
N ASN A 156 7.67 -15.92 -30.68
CA ASN A 156 6.90 -16.38 -31.83
C ASN A 156 7.24 -15.57 -33.10
N LYS A 157 7.37 -14.25 -33.00
CA LYS A 157 7.82 -13.42 -34.14
C LYS A 157 9.22 -13.79 -34.62
N LEU A 158 10.12 -14.15 -33.71
CA LEU A 158 11.46 -14.64 -34.06
C LEU A 158 11.37 -15.98 -34.80
N ALA A 159 10.52 -16.90 -34.33
CA ALA A 159 10.31 -18.19 -34.97
C ALA A 159 9.77 -18.03 -36.41
N ASP A 160 8.79 -17.16 -36.61
CA ASP A 160 8.24 -16.85 -37.94
C ASP A 160 9.32 -16.29 -38.88
N ALA A 161 10.18 -15.40 -38.36
CA ALA A 161 11.29 -14.85 -39.13
C ALA A 161 12.34 -15.91 -39.50
N MET A 162 12.67 -16.81 -38.57
CA MET A 162 13.58 -17.93 -38.82
C MET A 162 13.02 -18.90 -39.86
N GLN A 163 11.71 -19.14 -39.84
CA GLN A 163 11.04 -19.97 -40.84
C GLN A 163 11.16 -19.36 -42.24
N GLY A 164 10.93 -18.04 -42.37
CA GLY A 164 11.13 -17.33 -43.63
C GLY A 164 12.57 -17.39 -44.15
N VAL A 165 13.58 -17.31 -43.27
CA VAL A 165 14.99 -17.51 -43.68
C VAL A 165 15.23 -18.94 -44.18
N ASN A 166 14.65 -19.93 -43.52
CA ASN A 166 14.81 -21.32 -43.92
C ASN A 166 14.17 -21.61 -45.29
N ASP A 167 12.99 -21.04 -45.58
CA ASP A 167 12.31 -21.16 -46.87
C ASP A 167 13.15 -20.52 -48.00
N ASN A 168 13.79 -19.38 -47.72
CA ASN A 168 14.73 -18.74 -48.65
C ASN A 168 15.96 -19.62 -48.92
N ILE A 169 16.52 -20.27 -47.89
CA ILE A 169 17.66 -21.20 -48.06
C ILE A 169 17.27 -22.40 -48.93
N CYS A 170 16.09 -22.97 -48.73
CA CYS A 170 15.57 -24.06 -49.57
C CYS A 170 15.48 -23.62 -51.04
N SER A 171 14.89 -22.46 -51.30
CA SER A 171 14.74 -21.91 -52.65
C SER A 171 16.08 -21.70 -53.35
N LEU A 172 17.08 -21.15 -52.63
CA LEU A 172 18.44 -20.95 -53.15
C LEU A 172 19.14 -22.27 -53.49
N ARG A 173 18.93 -23.33 -52.70
CA ARG A 173 19.50 -24.65 -52.98
C ARG A 173 18.92 -25.25 -54.25
N GLU A 174 17.61 -25.13 -54.45
CA GLU A 174 16.96 -25.60 -55.68
C GLU A 174 17.47 -24.86 -56.92
N GLU A 175 17.65 -23.55 -56.83
CA GLU A 175 18.25 -22.77 -57.93
C GLU A 175 19.69 -23.22 -58.22
N GLN A 176 20.50 -23.41 -57.17
CA GLN A 176 21.87 -23.88 -57.33
C GLN A 176 21.93 -25.27 -58.00
N GLU A 177 21.04 -26.18 -57.62
CA GLU A 177 20.92 -27.51 -58.26
C GLU A 177 20.53 -27.40 -59.74
N LYS A 178 19.56 -26.55 -60.08
CA LYS A 178 19.18 -26.29 -61.48
C LYS A 178 20.37 -25.75 -62.29
N THR A 179 21.14 -24.82 -61.73
CA THR A 179 22.35 -24.31 -62.41
C THR A 179 23.40 -25.39 -62.62
N ASN A 180 23.60 -26.27 -61.62
CA ASN A 180 24.54 -27.38 -61.72
C ASN A 180 24.11 -28.42 -62.75
N GLN A 181 22.81 -28.72 -62.84
CA GLN A 181 22.25 -29.61 -63.86
C GLN A 181 22.43 -29.03 -65.26
N MET A 182 22.14 -27.74 -65.43
CA MET A 182 22.34 -27.04 -66.71
C MET A 182 23.81 -27.09 -67.16
N LEU A 183 24.74 -26.86 -66.24
CA LEU A 183 26.18 -26.92 -66.55
C LEU A 183 26.61 -28.33 -67.00
N ARG A 184 26.14 -29.37 -66.30
CA ARG A 184 26.41 -30.77 -66.68
C ARG A 184 25.85 -31.10 -68.06
N GLN A 185 24.65 -30.60 -68.39
CA GLN A 185 24.06 -30.79 -69.71
C GLN A 185 24.91 -30.11 -70.80
N GLN A 186 25.33 -28.86 -70.57
CA GLN A 186 26.21 -28.15 -71.51
C GLN A 186 27.55 -28.87 -71.74
N GLU A 187 28.12 -29.50 -70.70
CA GLU A 187 29.34 -30.29 -70.83
C GLU A 187 29.11 -31.55 -71.68
N LEU A 188 27.98 -32.23 -71.53
CA LEU A 188 27.61 -33.39 -72.34
C LEU A 188 27.40 -32.98 -73.80
N ASP A 189 26.62 -31.92 -74.05
CA ASP A 189 26.35 -31.42 -75.40
C ASP A 189 27.66 -31.02 -76.11
N ARG A 190 28.59 -30.36 -75.39
CA ARG A 190 29.94 -30.05 -75.91
C ARG A 190 30.76 -31.28 -76.25
N ARG A 191 30.69 -32.34 -75.43
CA ARG A 191 31.38 -33.61 -75.68
C ARG A 191 30.80 -34.32 -76.90
N GLU A 192 29.48 -34.33 -77.05
CA GLU A 192 28.80 -34.91 -78.21
C GLU A 192 29.15 -34.17 -79.51
N GLU A 193 29.22 -32.83 -79.47
CA GLU A 193 29.67 -32.04 -80.62
C GLU A 193 31.11 -32.37 -81.00
N GLN A 194 32.01 -32.56 -80.03
CA GLN A 194 33.39 -32.96 -80.30
C GLN A 194 33.46 -34.36 -80.93
N ILE A 195 32.63 -35.30 -80.45
CA ILE A 195 32.53 -36.65 -81.03
C ILE A 195 32.04 -36.55 -82.48
N ARG A 196 30.93 -35.84 -82.74
CA ARG A 196 30.40 -35.64 -84.09
C ARG A 196 31.41 -35.00 -85.05
N ARG A 197 32.19 -34.02 -84.58
CA ARG A 197 33.28 -33.42 -85.38
C ARG A 197 34.37 -34.42 -85.72
N ARG A 198 34.80 -35.24 -84.76
CA ARG A 198 35.80 -36.29 -84.99
C ARG A 198 35.31 -37.38 -85.92
N GLU A 199 34.05 -37.80 -85.79
CA GLU A 199 33.42 -38.76 -86.71
C GLU A 199 33.40 -38.22 -88.14
N ALA A 200 33.02 -36.95 -88.32
CA ALA A 200 33.06 -36.29 -89.63
C ALA A 200 34.48 -36.17 -90.21
N GLU A 201 35.50 -35.93 -89.38
CA GLU A 201 36.92 -35.89 -89.81
C GLU A 201 37.46 -37.28 -90.21
N LEU A 202 36.98 -38.35 -89.57
CA LEU A 202 37.41 -39.72 -89.83
C LEU A 202 36.70 -40.38 -91.03
N GLY A 203 35.66 -39.74 -91.58
CA GLY A 203 34.98 -40.20 -92.79
C GLY A 203 34.21 -41.52 -92.62
N ILE A 204 33.74 -41.80 -91.40
CA ILE A 204 32.80 -42.89 -91.08
C ILE A 204 31.37 -42.37 -91.15
#